data_AF-W4RQZ5-F1
#
_entry.id   AF-W4RQZ5-F1
#
_cell.length_a   1.000
_cell.length_b   1.000
_cell.length_c   1.000
_cell.angle_alpha   90.00
_cell.angle_beta   90.00
_cell.angle_gamma   90.00
#
_symmetry.space_group_name_H-M   'P 1'
#
loop_
_entity.id
_entity.type
_entity.pdbx_description
1 polymer ?
#
loop_
_entity_poly.entity_id
_entity_poly.type
_entity_poly.pdbx_seq_one_letter_code
_entity_poly.pdbx_strand_id
1 'polypeptide(L)'
;MNRIFRNTIFYLLIFLVIIGVVSFFNGNNQPTEPISYDKFMQELEAGNVEGDLTLQPERGVYEVRGQLEGQEEEKGFITYVWDNPETLNRIEQAAEAADVKILPAKETSGWVTFFTSIIPFIIIFILFFFLLNQAQGGGSVS
;
A
#
# COMPACT_ATOMS: atom_id res chain seq x y z
N MET A 1 19.76 3.25 36.20
CA MET A 1 19.75 3.71 34.79
C MET A 1 20.26 5.15 34.74
N ASN A 2 21.38 5.45 34.06
CA ASN A 2 21.88 6.83 33.98
C ASN A 2 20.81 7.77 33.41
N ARG A 3 20.70 9.02 33.91
CA ARG A 3 19.76 10.03 33.39
C ARG A 3 19.85 10.18 31.86
N ILE A 4 21.07 10.01 31.33
CA ILE A 4 21.38 9.98 29.89
C ILE A 4 20.64 8.83 29.19
N PHE A 5 20.70 7.60 29.72
CA PHE A 5 20.05 6.43 29.12
C PHE A 5 18.52 6.56 29.09
N ARG A 6 17.92 7.20 30.11
CA ARG A 6 16.48 7.49 30.17
C ARG A 6 16.06 8.48 29.08
N ASN A 7 16.83 9.54 28.83
CA ASN A 7 16.50 10.50 27.79
C ASN A 7 16.76 9.92 26.39
N THR A 8 17.87 9.20 26.20
CA THR A 8 18.21 8.57 24.91
C THR A 8 17.15 7.57 24.46
N ILE A 9 16.62 6.73 25.35
CA ILE A 9 15.61 5.73 24.97
C ILE A 9 14.27 6.37 24.60
N PHE A 10 13.92 7.50 25.23
CA PHE A 10 12.71 8.25 24.90
C PHE A 10 12.79 8.84 23.49
N TYR A 11 13.90 9.48 23.14
CA TYR A 11 14.09 10.04 21.80
C TYR A 11 14.21 8.96 20.72
N LEU A 12 14.88 7.84 21.01
CA LEU A 12 14.96 6.69 20.10
C LEU A 12 13.57 6.11 19.81
N LEU A 13 12.72 6.03 20.84
CA LEU A 13 11.36 5.56 20.70
C LEU A 13 10.53 6.51 19.81
N ILE A 14 10.57 7.82 20.06
CA ILE A 14 9.89 8.81 19.19
C ILE A 14 10.36 8.68 17.73
N PHE A 15 11.66 8.50 17.52
CA PHE A 15 12.21 8.29 16.18
C PHE A 15 11.65 7.03 15.50
N LEU A 16 11.51 5.92 16.23
CA LEU A 16 10.86 4.71 15.71
C LEU A 16 9.37 4.91 15.39
N VAL A 17 8.64 5.70 16.19
CA VAL A 17 7.24 6.08 15.85
C VAL A 17 7.20 6.81 14.53
N ILE A 18 8.06 7.81 14.33
CA ILE A 18 8.08 8.61 13.11
C ILE A 18 8.34 7.72 11.88
N ILE A 19 9.32 6.82 11.96
CA ILE A 19 9.60 5.86 10.87
C ILE A 19 8.38 4.97 10.62
N GLY A 20 7.75 4.43 11.67
CA GLY A 20 6.57 3.59 11.54
C GLY A 20 5.40 4.31 10.86
N VAL A 21 5.14 5.56 11.24
CA VAL A 21 4.11 6.41 10.63
C VAL A 21 4.45 6.69 9.17
N VAL A 22 5.66 7.16 8.86
CA VAL A 22 6.08 7.45 7.48
C VAL A 22 6.02 6.20 6.60
N SER A 23 6.43 5.05 7.11
CA SER A 23 6.35 3.76 6.39
C SER A 23 4.92 3.33 6.11
N PHE A 24 3.99 3.57 7.05
CA PHE A 24 2.57 3.26 6.85
C PHE A 24 1.95 4.13 5.74
N PHE A 25 2.32 5.40 5.64
CA PHE A 25 1.82 6.28 4.59
C PHE A 25 2.42 5.99 3.20
N ASN A 26 3.64 5.44 3.12
CA ASN A 26 4.27 5.08 1.84
C ASN A 26 3.83 3.72 1.27
N GLY A 27 3.33 2.79 2.10
CA GLY A 27 3.12 1.40 1.70
C GLY A 27 1.90 1.11 0.81
N ASN A 28 0.95 2.04 0.67
CA ASN A 28 -0.39 1.73 0.14
C ASN A 28 -0.77 2.38 -1.19
N ASN A 29 0.02 3.31 -1.72
CA ASN A 29 -0.40 4.10 -2.87
C ASN A 29 0.70 4.08 -3.94
N GLN A 30 0.75 3.03 -4.76
CA GLN A 30 1.31 3.20 -6.09
C GLN A 30 0.44 4.24 -6.81
N PRO A 31 0.98 5.40 -7.21
CA PRO A 31 0.19 6.41 -7.89
C PRO A 31 -0.37 5.82 -9.18
N THR A 32 -1.70 5.72 -9.24
CA THR A 32 -2.41 5.28 -10.45
C THR A 32 -3.20 6.42 -11.06
N GLU A 33 -3.04 6.63 -12.36
CA GLU A 33 -3.83 7.61 -13.11
C GLU A 33 -5.13 6.97 -13.64
N PRO A 34 -6.31 7.51 -13.33
CA PRO A 34 -7.56 6.99 -13.85
C PRO A 34 -7.66 7.23 -15.36
N ILE A 35 -7.95 6.18 -16.11
CA ILE A 35 -8.20 6.24 -17.56
C ILE A 35 -9.60 5.68 -17.89
N SER A 36 -10.18 6.16 -19.00
CA SER A 36 -11.45 5.60 -19.49
C SER A 36 -11.26 4.19 -20.04
N TYR A 37 -12.33 3.41 -20.03
CA TYR A 37 -12.36 2.08 -20.65
C TYR A 37 -11.93 2.12 -22.13
N ASP A 38 -12.42 3.11 -22.89
CA ASP A 38 -12.07 3.24 -24.32
C ASP A 38 -10.58 3.48 -24.51
N LYS A 39 -9.96 4.32 -23.68
CA LYS A 39 -8.52 4.55 -23.72
C LYS A 39 -7.76 3.28 -23.33
N PHE A 40 -8.19 2.60 -22.28
CA PHE A 40 -7.59 1.32 -21.88
C PHE A 40 -7.62 0.30 -23.03
N MET A 41 -8.77 0.09 -23.66
CA MET A 41 -8.90 -0.85 -24.79
C MET A 41 -8.05 -0.40 -25.97
N GLN A 42 -8.00 0.90 -26.27
CA GLN A 42 -7.16 1.43 -27.35
C GLN A 42 -5.68 1.12 -27.12
N GLU A 43 -5.16 1.37 -25.90
CA GLU A 43 -3.76 1.12 -25.58
C GLU A 43 -3.45 -0.39 -25.52
N LEU A 44 -4.37 -1.20 -25.00
CA LEU A 44 -4.22 -2.65 -24.95
C LEU A 44 -4.20 -3.27 -26.36
N GLU A 45 -5.16 -2.88 -27.22
CA GLU A 45 -5.23 -3.34 -28.61
C GLU A 45 -4.04 -2.82 -29.44
N ALA A 46 -3.46 -1.67 -29.07
CA ALA A 46 -2.25 -1.14 -29.69
C ALA A 46 -0.95 -1.82 -29.21
N GLY A 47 -1.02 -2.64 -28.15
CA GLY A 47 0.14 -3.29 -27.54
C GLY A 47 0.98 -2.37 -26.66
N ASN A 48 0.44 -1.22 -26.23
CA ASN A 48 1.15 -0.23 -25.42
C ASN A 48 1.04 -0.49 -23.91
N VAL A 49 0.59 -1.68 -23.50
CA VAL A 49 0.49 -2.08 -22.09
C VAL A 49 1.74 -2.90 -21.73
N GLU A 50 2.53 -2.41 -20.78
CA GLU A 50 3.73 -3.10 -20.31
C GLU A 50 3.39 -4.10 -19.20
N GLY A 51 3.93 -5.32 -19.35
CA GLY A 51 3.88 -6.35 -18.31
C GLY A 51 2.50 -6.99 -18.14
N ASP A 52 2.12 -7.24 -16.89
CA ASP A 52 0.90 -7.95 -16.54
C ASP A 52 -0.22 -6.97 -16.12
N LEU A 53 -1.45 -7.26 -16.54
CA LEU A 53 -2.64 -6.62 -16.02
C LEU A 53 -3.09 -7.32 -14.74
N THR A 54 -3.69 -6.54 -13.83
CA THR A 54 -4.42 -7.10 -12.69
C THR A 54 -5.91 -6.80 -12.80
N LEU A 55 -6.73 -7.81 -12.53
CA LEU A 55 -8.19 -7.70 -12.52
C LEU A 55 -8.71 -8.11 -11.14
N GLN A 56 -9.47 -7.23 -10.48
CA GLN A 56 -10.09 -7.55 -9.19
C GLN A 56 -11.53 -7.04 -9.10
N PRO A 57 -12.48 -7.82 -8.53
CA PRO A 57 -13.83 -7.34 -8.29
C PRO A 57 -13.83 -6.15 -7.32
N GLU A 58 -14.48 -5.06 -7.70
CA GLU A 58 -14.65 -3.85 -6.90
C GLU A 58 -16.12 -3.41 -7.00
N ARG A 59 -16.90 -3.69 -5.95
CA ARG A 59 -18.26 -3.14 -5.77
C ARG A 59 -19.21 -3.30 -6.98
N GLY A 60 -19.12 -4.42 -7.71
CA GLY A 60 -19.99 -4.74 -8.85
C GLY A 60 -19.43 -4.36 -10.23
N VAL A 61 -18.19 -3.91 -10.28
CA VAL A 61 -17.37 -3.80 -11.50
C VAL A 61 -16.05 -4.54 -11.28
N TYR A 62 -15.25 -4.69 -12.33
CA TYR A 62 -13.85 -5.07 -12.19
C TYR A 62 -12.98 -3.82 -12.25
N GLU A 63 -12.09 -3.68 -11.26
CA GLU A 63 -10.98 -2.74 -11.33
C GLU A 63 -9.84 -3.39 -12.11
N VAL A 64 -9.31 -2.67 -13.09
CA VAL A 64 -8.18 -3.09 -13.92
C VAL A 64 -7.02 -2.15 -13.66
N ARG A 65 -5.84 -2.71 -13.37
CA ARG A 65 -4.59 -1.95 -13.23
C ARG A 65 -3.50 -2.52 -14.11
N GLY A 66 -2.65 -1.65 -14.62
CA GLY A 66 -1.48 -1.99 -15.43
C GLY A 66 -0.54 -0.80 -15.58
N GLN A 67 0.43 -0.91 -16.47
CA GLN A 67 1.36 0.17 -16.84
C GLN A 67 1.30 0.39 -18.35
N LEU A 68 1.38 1.64 -18.79
CA LEU A 68 1.51 1.97 -20.21
C LEU A 68 2.97 2.18 -20.57
N GLU A 69 3.32 1.91 -21.82
CA GLU A 69 4.66 2.18 -22.35
C GLU A 69 5.08 3.63 -22.13
N GLY A 70 6.31 3.80 -21.63
CA GLY A 70 6.89 5.13 -21.40
C GLY A 70 6.36 5.87 -20.17
N GLN A 71 5.54 5.24 -19.32
CA GLN A 71 5.28 5.75 -17.97
C GLN A 71 6.47 5.44 -17.04
N GLU A 72 6.67 6.27 -16.02
CA GLU A 72 7.63 5.94 -14.94
C GLU A 72 7.17 4.64 -14.26
N GLU A 73 8.09 3.72 -13.92
CA GLU A 73 7.77 2.40 -13.32
C GLU A 73 6.86 2.48 -12.09
N GLU A 74 6.81 3.64 -11.43
CA GLU A 74 5.99 3.90 -10.25
C GLU A 74 4.57 4.42 -10.56
N LYS A 75 4.26 4.80 -11.81
CA LYS A 75 2.98 5.38 -12.23
C LYS A 75 2.21 4.40 -13.12
N GLY A 76 1.24 3.71 -12.54
CA GLY A 76 0.34 2.82 -13.29
C GLY A 76 -0.93 3.54 -13.75
N PHE A 77 -1.79 2.83 -14.47
CA PHE A 77 -3.17 3.27 -14.73
C PHE A 77 -4.18 2.46 -13.92
N ILE A 78 -5.37 3.02 -13.79
CA ILE A 78 -6.55 2.34 -13.26
C ILE A 78 -7.75 2.60 -14.16
N THR A 79 -8.53 1.56 -14.47
CA THR A 79 -9.84 1.69 -15.11
C THR A 79 -10.85 0.73 -14.51
N TYR A 80 -12.13 0.94 -14.81
CA TYR A 80 -13.22 0.09 -14.32
C TYR A 80 -14.00 -0.45 -15.50
N VAL A 81 -14.25 -1.76 -15.47
CA VAL A 81 -14.95 -2.48 -16.54
C VAL A 81 -16.16 -3.20 -15.99
N TRP A 82 -17.20 -3.33 -16.81
CA TRP A 82 -18.41 -4.04 -16.42
C TRP A 82 -18.12 -5.50 -16.14
N ASP A 83 -18.65 -6.00 -15.02
CA ASP A 83 -18.66 -7.43 -14.71
C ASP A 83 -19.71 -8.14 -15.58
N ASN A 84 -19.33 -8.41 -16.83
CA ASN A 84 -20.11 -9.23 -17.74
C ASN A 84 -19.21 -10.04 -18.68
N PRO A 85 -19.67 -11.22 -19.15
CA PRO A 85 -18.85 -12.10 -19.98
C PRO A 85 -18.39 -11.47 -21.30
N GLU A 86 -19.20 -10.61 -21.92
CA GLU A 86 -18.85 -9.98 -23.20
C GLU A 86 -17.64 -9.04 -23.07
N THR A 87 -17.64 -8.22 -22.02
CA THR A 87 -16.57 -7.27 -21.71
C THR A 87 -15.30 -8.01 -21.33
N LEU A 88 -15.41 -9.03 -20.47
CA LEU A 88 -14.26 -9.82 -20.03
C LEU A 88 -13.62 -10.60 -21.20
N ASN A 89 -14.43 -11.23 -22.06
CA ASN A 89 -13.91 -11.93 -23.24
C ASN A 89 -13.19 -10.98 -24.20
N ARG A 90 -13.69 -9.74 -24.36
CA ARG A 90 -13.04 -8.76 -25.23
C ARG A 90 -11.67 -8.34 -24.68
N ILE A 91 -11.57 -8.15 -23.36
CA ILE A 91 -10.30 -7.83 -22.69
C ILE A 91 -9.33 -9.01 -22.79
N GLU A 92 -9.80 -10.23 -22.55
CA GLU A 92 -8.99 -11.45 -22.66
C GLU A 92 -8.40 -11.61 -24.07
N GLN A 93 -9.22 -11.46 -25.12
CA GLN A 93 -8.74 -11.54 -26.52
C GLN A 93 -7.72 -10.46 -26.86
N ALA A 94 -7.95 -9.22 -26.40
CA ALA A 94 -7.01 -8.12 -26.63
C ALA A 94 -5.68 -8.34 -25.89
N ALA A 95 -5.74 -8.85 -24.66
CA ALA A 95 -4.56 -9.17 -23.86
C ALA A 95 -3.75 -10.33 -24.48
N GLU A 96 -4.40 -11.41 -24.93
CA GLU A 96 -3.74 -12.50 -25.64
C GLU A 96 -3.07 -12.03 -26.94
N ALA A 97 -3.72 -11.17 -27.71
CA ALA A 97 -3.16 -10.62 -28.94
C ALA A 97 -1.94 -9.72 -28.69
N ALA A 98 -1.88 -9.06 -27.53
CA ALA A 98 -0.78 -8.20 -27.09
C ALA A 98 0.29 -8.93 -26.25
N ASP A 99 0.18 -10.25 -26.04
CA ASP A 99 1.04 -11.05 -25.13
C ASP A 99 1.08 -10.52 -23.68
N VAL A 100 -0.05 -9.96 -23.22
CA VAL A 100 -0.25 -9.42 -21.88
C VAL A 100 -0.98 -10.45 -21.03
N LYS A 101 -0.48 -10.74 -19.82
CA LYS A 101 -1.13 -11.69 -18.90
C LYS A 101 -2.05 -10.97 -17.94
N ILE A 102 -3.16 -11.62 -17.59
CA ILE A 102 -4.07 -11.16 -16.56
C ILE A 102 -3.81 -11.96 -15.29
N LEU A 103 -3.43 -11.27 -14.21
CA LEU A 103 -3.11 -11.84 -12.90
C LEU A 103 -4.05 -11.30 -11.81
N PRO A 104 -4.20 -12.00 -10.68
CA PRO A 104 -4.84 -11.40 -9.51
C PRO A 104 -4.03 -10.20 -9.00
N ALA A 105 -4.70 -9.22 -8.40
CA ALA A 105 -4.03 -8.12 -7.71
C ALA A 105 -3.12 -8.65 -6.59
N LYS A 106 -1.99 -7.96 -6.35
CA LYS A 106 -1.08 -8.31 -5.25
C LYS A 106 -1.78 -8.10 -3.91
N GLU A 107 -2.00 -9.18 -3.18
CA GLU A 107 -2.51 -9.11 -1.81
C GLU A 107 -1.35 -8.93 -0.82
N THR A 108 -1.50 -7.96 0.09
CA THR A 108 -0.60 -7.88 1.25
C THR A 108 -0.96 -8.98 2.24
N SER A 109 0.03 -9.75 2.67
CA SER A 109 -0.16 -10.81 3.66
C SER A 109 -0.87 -10.27 4.92
N GLY A 110 -2.00 -10.88 5.28
CA GLY A 110 -2.78 -10.48 6.46
C GLY A 110 -1.98 -10.52 7.76
N TRP A 111 -0.98 -11.42 7.86
CA TRP A 111 -0.05 -11.45 8.99
C TRP A 111 0.88 -10.24 9.01
N VAL A 112 1.37 -9.82 7.85
CA VAL A 112 2.20 -8.60 7.72
C VAL A 112 1.36 -7.40 8.13
N THR A 113 0.13 -7.28 7.62
CA THR A 113 -0.80 -6.20 8.00
C THR A 113 -1.07 -6.21 9.50
N PHE A 114 -1.36 -7.38 10.08
CA PHE A 114 -1.62 -7.54 11.51
C PHE A 114 -0.43 -7.08 12.36
N PHE A 115 0.78 -7.62 12.14
CA PHE A 115 1.94 -7.26 12.95
C PHE A 115 2.33 -5.79 12.77
N THR A 116 2.28 -5.27 11.55
CA THR A 116 2.62 -3.86 11.28
C THR A 116 1.60 -2.91 11.93
N SER A 117 0.31 -3.28 11.95
CA SER A 117 -0.74 -2.49 12.60
C SER A 117 -0.63 -2.45 14.14
N ILE A 118 0.00 -3.45 14.76
CA ILE A 118 0.18 -3.51 16.22
C ILE A 118 1.36 -2.67 16.71
N ILE A 119 2.36 -2.42 15.85
CA ILE A 119 3.57 -1.65 16.20
C ILE A 119 3.23 -0.30 16.86
N PRO A 120 2.34 0.56 16.31
CA PRO A 120 1.97 1.83 16.95
C PRO A 120 1.43 1.65 18.39
N PHE A 121 0.61 0.62 18.63
CA PHE A 121 0.05 0.34 19.96
C PHE A 121 1.11 -0.12 20.95
N ILE A 122 2.03 -1.01 20.53
CA ILE A 122 3.17 -1.40 21.37
C ILE A 122 4.00 -0.18 21.75
N ILE A 123 4.24 0.72 20.79
CA ILE A 123 5.03 1.92 21.06
C ILE A 123 4.32 2.85 22.05
N ILE A 124 3.02 3.07 21.90
CA ILE A 124 2.21 3.84 22.86
C ILE A 124 2.23 3.19 24.24
N PHE A 125 2.10 1.86 24.32
CA PHE A 125 2.11 1.12 25.58
C PHE A 125 3.45 1.30 26.32
N ILE A 126 4.57 1.20 25.61
CA ILE A 126 5.91 1.44 26.16
C ILE A 126 6.05 2.90 26.62
N LEU A 127 5.59 3.88 25.84
CA LEU A 127 5.59 5.29 26.24
C LEU A 127 4.77 5.55 27.48
N PHE A 128 3.57 4.98 27.55
CA PHE A 128 2.67 5.14 28.69
C PHE A 128 3.32 4.61 29.96
N PHE A 129 3.87 3.40 29.92
CA PHE A 129 4.59 2.80 31.06
C PHE A 129 5.82 3.63 31.46
N PHE A 130 6.54 4.17 30.47
CA PHE A 130 7.69 5.02 30.71
C PHE A 130 7.32 6.37 31.36
N LEU A 131 6.20 6.99 30.96
CA LEU A 131 5.68 8.21 31.58
C LEU A 131 5.24 7.96 33.03
N LEU A 132 4.58 6.83 33.31
CA LEU A 132 4.21 6.46 34.68
C LEU A 132 5.43 6.25 35.58
N ASN A 133 6.47 5.59 35.07
CA ASN A 133 7.73 5.39 35.79
C ASN A 133 8.49 6.69 36.03
N GLN A 134 8.35 7.70 35.16
CA GLN A 134 8.91 9.03 35.40
C GLN A 134 8.09 9.84 36.41
N ALA A 135 6.77 9.78 36.35
CA ALA A 135 5.88 10.50 37.26
C ALA A 135 6.03 10.02 38.72
N GLN A 136 6.24 8.72 38.95
CA GLN A 136 6.45 8.17 40.29
C GLN A 136 7.89 8.33 40.81
N GLY A 137 8.86 8.61 39.93
CA GLY A 137 10.28 8.81 40.29
C GLY A 137 10.68 10.26 40.58
N GLY A 138 9.74 11.21 40.54
CA GLY A 138 9.97 12.65 40.83
C GLY A 138 9.76 13.04 42.30
N GLY A 139 9.28 12.12 43.15
CA GLY A 139 9.06 12.32 44.58
C GLY A 139 10.28 11.99 45.43
N SER A 140 11.46 12.56 45.16
CA SER A 140 12.51 12.66 46.18
C SER A 140 12.25 13.92 47.01
N VAL A 141 11.30 13.83 47.94
CA VAL A 141 11.27 14.72 49.10
C VAL A 141 12.02 13.99 50.21
N SER A 142 13.32 14.29 50.31
CA SER A 142 14.12 14.34 51.54
C SER A 142 15.48 14.93 51.22
#